data_AF-A0A7Y5YMY3-F1
#
_entry.id   AF-A0A7Y5YMY3-F1
#
_cell.length_a   1.000
_cell.length_b   1.000
_cell.length_c   1.000
_cell.angle_alpha   90.00
_cell.angle_beta   90.00
_cell.angle_gamma   90.00
#
_symmetry.space_group_name_H-M   'P 1'
#
loop_
_entity.id
_entity.type
_entity.pdbx_description
1 polymer ?
#
loop_
_entity_poly.entity_id
_entity_poly.type
_entity_poly.pdbx_seq_one_letter_code
_entity_poly.pdbx_strand_id
1 'polypeptide(L)'
;MNISSSMTQVLAIEDSSQIGHARRTAQQLAEKNGFDATDAGRVALVATELASNILKHASCGELHLRVLPRTTGAGIEMLAVDRANGFDLQACLTDGFSTGGTQGIGLGAVSRQTEVFDAYADSRGAVLLTRLYSRQHKTRDLRIGISQHSLHNHPACGDVWHLAFDGPRISVLVIDGLGHGEEAERAALAGEKAFALAPFAAPVRAMEDMHLAMIGTRGGAVAIAQVDTAGDTLKFIGIGNIGASIVAPDKSRGLASHPGIVGGQYRKAQPFDYAQINGQLLIMYSDGLQSRWNLQDYPGLAHRHPAVIAAILHRDFCRGRDDVTVLVIALETAHV
;
A
#
# COMPACT_ATOMS: atom_id res chain seq x y z
N MET A 1 15.89 -3.89 8.06
CA MET A 1 15.24 -2.59 7.75
C MET A 1 13.83 -2.64 8.30
N ASN A 2 13.39 -1.61 9.03
CA ASN A 2 12.01 -1.47 9.50
C ASN A 2 11.33 -0.32 8.76
N ILE A 3 10.08 -0.51 8.36
CA ILE A 3 9.24 0.49 7.71
C ILE A 3 7.96 0.56 8.53
N SER A 4 7.79 1.69 9.21
CA SER A 4 6.58 2.01 9.98
C SER A 4 5.46 2.54 9.10
N SER A 5 4.26 2.52 9.65
CA SER A 5 3.07 3.05 8.99
C SER A 5 3.24 4.51 8.57
N SER A 6 2.62 4.86 7.44
CA SER A 6 2.55 6.23 6.96
C SER A 6 1.24 6.44 6.20
N MET A 7 0.48 7.45 6.61
CA MET A 7 -0.80 7.78 5.99
C MET A 7 -0.63 8.13 4.52
N THR A 8 -1.59 7.71 3.69
CA THR A 8 -1.69 8.13 2.29
C THR A 8 -2.26 9.54 2.24
N GLN A 9 -1.55 10.48 1.62
CA GLN A 9 -2.12 11.80 1.37
C GLN A 9 -2.96 11.74 0.10
N VAL A 10 -4.27 11.95 0.22
CA VAL A 10 -5.21 11.92 -0.91
C VAL A 10 -5.52 13.32 -1.36
N LEU A 11 -5.31 13.60 -2.64
CA LEU A 11 -5.66 14.87 -3.27
C LEU A 11 -6.76 14.63 -4.30
N ALA A 12 -7.95 15.19 -4.05
CA ALA A 12 -9.04 15.17 -5.01
C ALA A 12 -8.69 16.01 -6.24
N ILE A 13 -9.03 15.49 -7.43
CA ILE A 13 -8.85 16.14 -8.73
C ILE A 13 -10.21 16.16 -9.43
N GLU A 14 -10.82 17.33 -9.46
CA GLU A 14 -12.17 17.65 -9.95
C GLU A 14 -12.14 18.92 -10.80
N ASP A 15 -11.17 19.82 -10.59
CA ASP A 15 -10.98 21.03 -11.36
C ASP A 15 -9.48 21.40 -11.58
N SER A 16 -9.25 22.32 -12.51
CA SER A 16 -7.89 22.70 -12.94
C SER A 16 -7.01 23.34 -11.85
N SER A 17 -7.61 23.98 -10.83
CA SER A 17 -6.86 24.60 -9.74
C SER A 17 -6.16 23.56 -8.85
N GLN A 18 -6.74 22.37 -8.74
CA GLN A 18 -6.21 21.26 -7.95
C GLN A 18 -4.97 20.62 -8.60
N ILE A 19 -4.78 20.75 -9.91
CA ILE A 19 -3.53 20.35 -10.58
C ILE A 19 -2.35 21.14 -10.00
N GLY A 20 -2.52 22.46 -9.83
CA GLY A 20 -1.50 23.31 -9.24
C GLY A 20 -1.25 22.98 -7.76
N HIS A 21 -2.29 22.58 -7.03
CA HIS A 21 -2.15 22.11 -5.65
C HIS A 21 -1.37 20.79 -5.58
N ALA A 22 -1.76 19.78 -6.37
CA ALA A 22 -1.08 18.49 -6.47
C ALA A 22 0.41 18.62 -6.77
N ARG A 23 0.76 19.46 -7.76
CA ARG A 23 2.16 19.78 -8.09
C ARG A 23 2.94 20.29 -6.88
N ARG A 24 2.41 21.32 -6.19
CA ARG A 24 3.09 21.94 -5.04
C ARG A 24 3.22 20.97 -3.88
N THR A 25 2.16 20.20 -3.58
CA THR A 25 2.16 19.22 -2.50
C THR A 25 3.17 18.11 -2.76
N ALA A 26 3.21 17.54 -3.96
CA ALA A 26 4.16 16.49 -4.32
C ALA A 26 5.61 17.01 -4.29
N GLN A 27 5.86 18.23 -4.79
CA GLN A 27 7.17 18.87 -4.73
C GLN A 27 7.65 19.08 -3.28
N GLN A 28 6.80 19.65 -2.44
CA GLN A 28 7.12 19.87 -1.02
C GLN A 28 7.36 18.56 -0.28
N LEU A 29 6.61 17.50 -0.62
CA LEU A 29 6.83 16.18 -0.05
C LEU A 29 8.21 15.63 -0.43
N ALA A 30 8.64 15.80 -1.69
CA ALA A 30 9.97 15.40 -2.14
C ALA A 30 11.08 16.19 -1.43
N GLU A 31 10.97 17.52 -1.38
CA GLU A 31 11.96 18.41 -0.74
C GLU A 31 12.14 18.08 0.75
N LYS A 32 11.03 17.87 1.48
CA LYS A 32 11.05 17.47 2.90
C LYS A 32 11.73 16.12 3.13
N ASN A 33 11.81 15.27 2.11
CA ASN A 33 12.39 13.93 2.18
C ASN A 33 13.75 13.83 1.45
N GLY A 34 14.44 14.96 1.30
CA GLY A 34 15.85 14.99 0.89
C GLY A 34 16.09 14.95 -0.61
N PHE A 35 15.06 15.19 -1.44
CA PHE A 35 15.25 15.37 -2.88
C PHE A 35 15.87 16.74 -3.14
N ASP A 36 16.85 16.80 -4.06
CA ASP A 36 17.37 18.09 -4.53
C ASP A 36 16.34 18.82 -5.42
N ALA A 37 16.62 20.08 -5.76
CA ALA A 37 15.71 20.90 -6.55
C ALA A 37 15.36 20.30 -7.93
N THR A 38 16.27 19.53 -8.53
CA THR A 38 16.05 18.91 -9.84
C THR A 38 15.12 17.71 -9.69
N ASP A 39 15.37 16.85 -8.70
CA ASP A 39 14.56 15.67 -8.43
C ASP A 39 13.17 16.04 -7.89
N ALA A 40 13.06 17.07 -7.05
CA ALA A 40 11.79 17.63 -6.61
C ALA A 40 10.98 18.23 -7.76
N GLY A 41 11.64 18.95 -8.68
CA GLY A 41 11.00 19.46 -9.90
C GLY A 41 10.46 18.35 -10.81
N ARG A 42 11.16 17.21 -10.88
CA ARG A 42 10.72 16.02 -11.62
C ARG A 42 9.48 15.37 -10.98
N VAL A 43 9.44 15.25 -9.66
CA VAL A 43 8.23 14.81 -8.92
C VAL A 43 7.05 15.74 -9.22
N ALA A 44 7.27 17.05 -9.17
CA ALA A 44 6.25 18.06 -9.44
C ALA A 44 5.67 17.95 -10.87
N LEU A 45 6.54 17.73 -11.85
CA LEU A 45 6.16 17.57 -13.24
C LEU A 45 5.33 16.30 -13.45
N VAL A 46 5.75 15.16 -12.89
CA VAL A 46 4.95 13.92 -12.96
C VAL A 46 3.59 14.10 -12.28
N ALA A 47 3.53 14.71 -11.10
CA ALA A 47 2.27 15.00 -10.42
C ALA A 47 1.32 15.86 -11.29
N THR A 48 1.87 16.84 -12.01
CA THR A 48 1.10 17.72 -12.92
C THR A 48 0.49 16.93 -14.07
N GLU A 49 1.27 16.05 -14.70
CA GLU A 49 0.79 15.20 -15.80
C GLU A 49 -0.26 14.20 -15.32
N LEU A 50 -0.04 13.54 -14.19
CA LEU A 50 -1.00 12.60 -13.61
C LEU A 50 -2.34 13.29 -13.27
N ALA A 51 -2.29 14.41 -12.55
CA ALA A 51 -3.48 15.17 -12.22
C ALA A 51 -4.18 15.73 -13.47
N SER A 52 -3.43 16.22 -14.46
CA SER A 52 -4.01 16.69 -15.71
C SER A 52 -4.70 15.56 -16.49
N ASN A 53 -4.12 14.36 -16.50
CA ASN A 53 -4.69 13.21 -17.19
C ASN A 53 -5.99 12.72 -16.52
N ILE A 54 -6.04 12.71 -15.19
CA ILE A 54 -7.29 12.43 -14.45
C ILE A 54 -8.39 13.39 -14.92
N LEU A 55 -8.13 14.70 -14.89
CA LEU A 55 -9.16 15.69 -15.26
C LEU A 55 -9.57 15.58 -16.74
N LYS A 56 -8.60 15.38 -17.65
CA LYS A 56 -8.85 15.31 -19.11
C LYS A 56 -9.59 14.04 -19.54
N HIS A 57 -9.29 12.90 -18.91
CA HIS A 57 -9.75 11.59 -19.38
C HIS A 57 -10.82 10.96 -18.49
N ALA A 58 -10.84 11.30 -17.20
CA ALA A 58 -11.78 10.77 -16.24
C ALA A 58 -12.78 11.81 -15.69
N SER A 59 -12.59 13.10 -15.98
CA SER A 59 -13.34 14.24 -15.41
C SER A 59 -13.14 14.44 -13.91
N CYS A 60 -13.01 13.38 -13.12
CA CYS A 60 -12.59 13.43 -11.73
C CYS A 60 -11.82 12.18 -11.30
N GLY A 61 -11.12 12.28 -10.18
CA GLY A 61 -10.38 11.19 -9.55
C GLY A 61 -9.52 11.68 -8.40
N GLU A 62 -8.51 10.90 -8.05
CA GLU A 62 -7.66 11.15 -6.90
C GLU A 62 -6.18 10.93 -7.26
N LEU A 63 -5.32 11.79 -6.71
CA LEU A 63 -3.88 11.57 -6.67
C LEU A 63 -3.47 11.22 -5.24
N HIS A 64 -3.07 9.99 -5.03
CA HIS A 64 -2.56 9.50 -3.75
C HIS A 64 -1.04 9.69 -3.71
N LEU A 65 -0.53 10.30 -2.65
CA LEU A 65 0.89 10.56 -2.44
C LEU A 65 1.37 9.82 -1.19
N ARG A 66 2.52 9.16 -1.28
CA ARG A 66 3.18 8.54 -0.13
C ARG A 66 4.70 8.65 -0.21
N VAL A 67 5.34 8.77 0.95
CA VAL A 67 6.79 8.59 1.10
C VAL A 67 7.08 7.10 1.28
N LEU A 68 8.00 6.57 0.49
CA LEU A 68 8.50 5.20 0.64
C LEU A 68 9.83 5.22 1.39
N PRO A 69 9.87 4.81 2.67
CA PRO A 69 11.13 4.71 3.40
C PRO A 69 12.04 3.65 2.76
N ARG A 70 13.33 3.94 2.74
CA ARG A 70 14.36 3.03 2.20
C ARG A 70 15.55 2.98 3.16
N THR A 71 16.43 2.00 2.94
CA THR A 71 17.70 1.94 3.68
C THR A 71 18.56 3.19 3.50
N THR A 72 18.48 3.82 2.32
CA THR A 72 19.15 5.09 2.00
C THR A 72 18.19 6.01 1.27
N GLY A 73 17.96 7.20 1.83
CA GLY A 73 17.02 8.18 1.29
C GLY A 73 15.56 7.71 1.39
N ALA A 74 14.71 8.30 0.55
CA ALA A 74 13.30 7.96 0.44
C ALA A 74 12.87 7.93 -1.04
N GLY A 75 11.74 7.30 -1.32
CA GLY A 75 11.03 7.42 -2.59
C GLY A 75 9.75 8.22 -2.44
N ILE A 76 9.26 8.77 -3.54
CA ILE A 76 7.91 9.35 -3.62
C ILE A 76 7.07 8.43 -4.51
N GLU A 77 6.04 7.85 -3.93
CA GLU A 77 4.99 7.11 -4.63
C GLU A 77 3.84 8.05 -4.97
N MET A 78 3.38 7.98 -6.21
CA MET A 78 2.13 8.60 -6.62
C MET A 78 1.26 7.57 -7.35
N LEU A 79 0.02 7.45 -6.90
CA LEU A 79 -1.02 6.66 -7.57
C LEU A 79 -2.10 7.63 -8.07
N ALA A 80 -2.28 7.67 -9.39
CA ALA A 80 -3.45 8.30 -10.00
C ALA A 80 -4.57 7.27 -10.08
N VAL A 81 -5.72 7.58 -9.49
CA VAL A 81 -6.85 6.67 -9.35
C VAL A 81 -8.11 7.35 -9.90
N ASP A 82 -8.80 6.67 -10.80
CA ASP A 82 -10.09 7.12 -11.32
C ASP A 82 -11.09 5.97 -11.45
N ARG A 83 -12.35 6.34 -11.70
CA ARG A 83 -13.49 5.43 -11.93
C ARG A 83 -14.15 5.66 -13.29
N ALA A 84 -13.39 6.16 -14.27
CA ALA A 84 -13.91 6.44 -15.59
C ALA A 84 -13.94 5.19 -16.48
N ASN A 85 -14.12 5.38 -17.78
CA ASN A 85 -13.88 4.30 -18.72
C ASN A 85 -12.37 4.06 -18.79
N GLY A 86 -11.93 2.81 -18.58
CA GLY A 86 -10.52 2.45 -18.77
C GLY A 86 -10.04 2.67 -20.20
N PHE A 87 -8.74 2.48 -20.40
CA PHE A 87 -8.06 2.74 -21.67
C PHE A 87 -7.06 1.62 -22.00
N ASP A 88 -6.71 1.50 -23.28
CA ASP A 88 -5.64 0.60 -23.71
C ASP A 88 -4.27 1.23 -23.42
N LEU A 89 -3.64 0.76 -22.34
CA LEU A 89 -2.33 1.23 -21.91
C LEU A 89 -1.24 1.05 -22.99
N GLN A 90 -1.26 -0.06 -23.74
CA GLN A 90 -0.20 -0.33 -24.74
C GLN A 90 -0.30 0.65 -25.90
N ALA A 91 -1.52 0.97 -26.34
CA ALA A 91 -1.76 2.01 -27.32
C ALA A 91 -1.25 3.38 -26.83
N CYS A 92 -1.54 3.75 -25.57
CA CYS A 92 -1.14 5.03 -25.01
C CYS A 92 0.37 5.19 -24.74
N LEU A 93 1.13 4.09 -24.62
CA LEU A 93 2.58 4.11 -24.43
C LEU A 93 3.37 4.10 -25.76
N THR A 94 2.82 3.46 -26.79
CA THR A 94 3.46 3.29 -28.10
C THR A 94 3.36 4.55 -28.94
N ASP A 95 2.15 5.09 -29.03
CA ASP A 95 1.92 6.37 -29.65
C ASP A 95 2.27 7.43 -28.62
N GLY A 96 3.04 8.45 -29.01
CA GLY A 96 3.28 9.64 -28.21
C GLY A 96 1.98 10.45 -28.03
N PHE A 97 0.98 9.84 -27.38
CA PHE A 97 -0.40 10.27 -27.23
C PHE A 97 -0.45 11.64 -26.54
N SER A 98 -0.31 12.68 -27.36
CA SER A 98 -0.80 14.02 -27.10
C SER A 98 -2.29 14.02 -27.44
N THR A 99 -3.12 13.50 -26.54
CA THR A 99 -4.57 13.70 -26.64
C THR A 99 -4.90 15.09 -26.16
N GLY A 100 -4.81 16.05 -27.08
CA GLY A 100 -5.34 17.40 -26.91
C GLY A 100 -4.28 18.49 -26.92
N GLY A 101 -3.68 18.75 -28.08
CA GLY A 101 -3.21 20.07 -28.54
C GLY A 101 -2.29 20.90 -27.63
N THR A 102 -1.77 20.32 -26.55
CA THR A 102 -0.90 20.97 -25.58
C THR A 102 0.42 20.23 -25.57
N GLN A 103 1.50 20.95 -25.26
CA GLN A 103 2.84 20.41 -25.02
C GLN A 103 2.90 19.54 -23.73
N GLY A 104 1.88 18.71 -23.51
CA GLY A 104 1.85 17.67 -22.48
C GLY A 104 2.65 16.48 -22.97
N ILE A 105 3.48 15.94 -22.09
CA ILE A 105 4.57 15.04 -22.42
C ILE A 105 4.08 13.59 -22.60
N GLY A 106 2.82 13.32 -22.24
CA GLY A 106 2.14 12.04 -22.40
C GLY A 106 2.60 10.97 -21.39
N LEU A 107 1.86 9.86 -21.30
CA LEU A 107 2.19 8.75 -20.40
C LEU A 107 3.59 8.17 -20.66
N GLY A 108 4.04 8.19 -21.92
CA GLY A 108 5.39 7.75 -22.27
C GLY A 108 6.50 8.59 -21.62
N ALA A 109 6.30 9.90 -21.42
CA ALA A 109 7.29 10.73 -20.74
C ALA A 109 7.23 10.58 -19.21
N VAL A 110 6.06 10.33 -18.64
CA VAL A 110 5.93 9.96 -17.22
C VAL A 110 6.72 8.68 -16.96
N SER A 111 6.54 7.66 -17.80
CA SER A 111 7.29 6.41 -17.73
C SER A 111 8.81 6.62 -17.81
N ARG A 112 9.30 7.49 -18.71
CA ARG A 112 10.75 7.78 -18.83
C ARG A 112 11.34 8.59 -17.67
N GLN A 113 10.52 9.31 -16.91
CA GLN A 113 10.99 10.16 -15.80
C GLN A 113 10.99 9.46 -14.44
N THR A 114 10.32 8.31 -14.35
CA THR A 114 10.07 7.57 -13.12
C THR A 114 10.90 6.30 -13.10
N GLU A 115 11.33 5.87 -11.92
CA GLU A 115 12.07 4.62 -11.78
C GLU A 115 11.13 3.40 -11.73
N VAL A 116 9.87 3.60 -11.32
CA VAL A 116 8.81 2.60 -11.42
C VAL A 116 7.60 3.23 -12.07
N PHE A 117 7.07 2.55 -13.08
CA PHE A 117 5.81 2.88 -13.74
C PHE A 117 5.04 1.58 -13.98
N ASP A 118 3.80 1.52 -13.55
CA ASP A 118 2.87 0.46 -13.92
C ASP A 118 1.45 1.00 -13.92
N ALA A 119 0.54 0.35 -14.62
CA ALA A 119 -0.85 0.74 -14.64
C ALA A 119 -1.77 -0.45 -14.86
N TYR A 120 -2.99 -0.31 -14.37
CA TYR A 120 -4.09 -1.21 -14.66
C TYR A 120 -5.32 -0.37 -14.96
N ALA A 121 -6.01 -0.69 -16.05
CA ALA A 121 -7.23 -0.02 -16.45
C ALA A 121 -8.20 -1.05 -17.01
N ASP A 122 -9.48 -0.92 -16.66
CA ASP A 122 -10.59 -1.67 -17.25
C ASP A 122 -11.87 -0.84 -17.23
N SER A 123 -13.01 -1.44 -17.52
CA SER A 123 -14.30 -0.74 -17.56
C SER A 123 -14.72 -0.07 -16.25
N ARG A 124 -14.03 -0.33 -15.13
CA ARG A 124 -14.29 0.28 -13.81
C ARG A 124 -13.42 1.52 -13.53
N GLY A 125 -12.47 1.84 -14.42
CA GLY A 125 -11.53 2.96 -14.31
C GLY A 125 -10.08 2.51 -14.31
N ALA A 126 -9.17 3.45 -14.07
CA ALA A 126 -7.74 3.19 -14.05
C ALA A 126 -7.05 3.48 -12.72
N VAL A 127 -5.93 2.78 -12.52
CA VAL A 127 -4.91 3.07 -11.51
C VAL A 127 -3.56 3.11 -12.21
N LEU A 128 -2.83 4.20 -12.02
CA LEU A 128 -1.49 4.38 -12.55
C LEU A 128 -0.51 4.68 -11.42
N LEU A 129 0.51 3.83 -11.30
CA LEU A 129 1.59 3.93 -10.34
C LEU A 129 2.79 4.64 -10.94
N THR A 130 3.34 5.57 -10.17
CA THR A 130 4.71 6.06 -10.35
C THR A 130 5.47 5.98 -9.04
N ARG A 131 6.75 5.60 -9.09
CA ARG A 131 7.70 5.82 -7.99
C ARG A 131 8.91 6.54 -8.50
N LEU A 132 9.30 7.58 -7.77
CA LEU A 132 10.50 8.35 -8.03
C LEU A 132 11.46 8.20 -6.85
N TYR A 133 12.73 8.03 -7.16
CA TYR A 133 13.83 8.06 -6.19
C TYR A 133 14.78 9.20 -6.51
N SER A 134 15.50 9.66 -5.48
CA SER A 134 16.64 10.53 -5.71
C SER A 134 17.65 9.84 -6.62
N ARG A 135 18.21 10.57 -7.59
CA ARG A 135 19.24 10.06 -8.51
C ARG A 135 20.49 9.58 -7.79
N GLN A 136 20.71 10.06 -6.57
CA GLN A 136 21.84 9.68 -5.73
C GLN A 136 21.67 8.26 -5.14
N HIS A 137 20.45 7.70 -5.13
CA HIS A 137 20.13 6.44 -4.48
C HIS A 137 19.50 5.42 -5.45
N LYS A 138 20.36 4.62 -6.10
CA LYS A 138 19.97 3.58 -7.09
C LYS A 138 19.63 2.21 -6.47
N THR A 139 19.02 2.17 -5.30
CA THR A 139 18.57 0.89 -4.73
C THR A 139 17.40 0.32 -5.56
N ARG A 140 17.19 -1.01 -5.53
CA ARG A 140 16.04 -1.64 -6.20
C ARG A 140 14.73 -1.28 -5.51
N ASP A 141 13.65 -1.19 -6.29
CA ASP A 141 12.32 -1.00 -5.73
C ASP A 141 11.88 -2.19 -4.86
N LEU A 142 11.13 -1.89 -3.81
CA LEU A 142 10.49 -2.89 -2.98
C LEU A 142 9.12 -3.20 -3.60
N ARG A 143 8.91 -4.44 -4.06
CA ARG A 143 7.63 -4.89 -4.63
C ARG A 143 6.59 -5.12 -3.52
N ILE A 144 6.22 -4.00 -2.89
CA ILE A 144 5.21 -3.86 -1.86
C ILE A 144 4.21 -2.81 -2.31
N GLY A 145 2.96 -2.96 -1.91
CA GLY A 145 1.88 -2.02 -2.17
C GLY A 145 1.08 -1.80 -0.91
N ILE A 146 0.89 -0.54 -0.53
CA ILE A 146 0.07 -0.20 0.62
C ILE A 146 -0.98 0.81 0.15
N SER A 147 -2.20 0.73 0.66
CA SER A 147 -3.20 1.79 0.60
C SER A 147 -3.75 1.91 2.02
N GLN A 148 -3.57 3.07 2.66
CA GLN A 148 -4.00 3.33 4.04
C GLN A 148 -4.73 4.67 4.06
N HIS A 149 -6.04 4.65 4.30
CA HIS A 149 -6.89 5.82 4.28
C HIS A 149 -7.64 5.90 5.60
N SER A 150 -7.63 7.09 6.20
CA SER A 150 -8.43 7.35 7.38
C SER A 150 -9.88 7.65 7.01
N LEU A 151 -10.80 7.32 7.90
CA LEU A 151 -12.22 7.62 7.75
C LEU A 151 -12.43 9.13 7.59
N HIS A 152 -13.08 9.54 6.50
CA HIS A 152 -13.37 10.94 6.18
C HIS A 152 -12.12 11.86 6.19
N ASN A 153 -10.94 11.34 5.84
CA ASN A 153 -9.67 12.06 5.87
C ASN A 153 -9.31 12.62 7.27
N HIS A 154 -9.73 11.92 8.33
CA HIS A 154 -9.36 12.25 9.70
C HIS A 154 -7.82 12.23 9.86
N PRO A 155 -7.21 13.16 10.63
CA PRO A 155 -5.75 13.23 10.75
C PRO A 155 -5.12 12.01 11.44
N ALA A 156 -5.91 11.29 12.23
CA ALA A 156 -5.52 10.03 12.88
C ALA A 156 -6.23 8.84 12.24
N CYS A 157 -5.50 7.74 11.99
CA CYS A 157 -6.01 6.49 11.43
C CYS A 157 -5.94 5.38 12.48
N GLY A 158 -7.06 4.69 12.72
CA GLY A 158 -7.14 3.54 13.63
C GLY A 158 -6.36 2.33 13.14
N ASP A 159 -6.12 2.23 11.84
CA ASP A 159 -5.28 1.20 11.25
C ASP A 159 -3.80 1.56 11.31
N VAL A 160 -2.95 0.57 11.56
CA VAL A 160 -1.48 0.67 11.50
C VAL A 160 -0.90 -0.57 10.83
N TRP A 161 0.18 -0.40 10.08
CA TRP A 161 0.96 -1.50 9.51
C TRP A 161 2.45 -1.34 9.80
N HIS A 162 3.20 -2.44 9.75
CA HIS A 162 4.65 -2.44 9.88
C HIS A 162 5.28 -3.50 8.99
N LEU A 163 6.43 -3.17 8.38
CA LEU A 163 7.23 -4.12 7.60
C LEU A 163 8.66 -4.17 8.12
N ALA A 164 9.15 -5.37 8.39
CA ALA A 164 10.55 -5.61 8.70
C ALA A 164 11.18 -6.55 7.66
N PHE A 165 12.38 -6.22 7.22
CA PHE A 165 13.18 -7.01 6.27
C PHE A 165 14.53 -7.38 6.88
N ASP A 166 14.89 -8.65 6.80
CA ASP A 166 16.21 -9.17 7.17
C ASP A 166 16.62 -10.31 6.21
N GLY A 167 17.37 -9.95 5.16
CA GLY A 167 17.71 -10.86 4.07
C GLY A 167 16.46 -11.45 3.41
N PRO A 168 16.30 -12.78 3.36
CA PRO A 168 15.12 -13.44 2.78
C PRO A 168 13.88 -13.39 3.68
N ARG A 169 14.01 -12.89 4.92
CA ARG A 169 12.94 -12.85 5.91
C ARG A 169 12.18 -11.53 5.84
N ILE A 170 10.85 -11.64 5.83
CA ILE A 170 9.94 -10.50 5.87
C ILE A 170 8.97 -10.71 7.04
N SER A 171 8.78 -9.70 7.89
CA SER A 171 7.76 -9.73 8.93
C SER A 171 6.79 -8.58 8.70
N VAL A 172 5.50 -8.92 8.65
CA VAL A 172 4.41 -8.02 8.29
C VAL A 172 3.44 -7.96 9.44
N LEU A 173 3.05 -6.74 9.82
CA LEU A 173 2.04 -6.46 10.82
C LEU A 173 0.93 -5.61 10.20
N VAL A 174 -0.31 -5.94 10.50
CA VAL A 174 -1.47 -5.03 10.34
C VAL A 174 -2.26 -5.07 11.64
N ILE A 175 -2.61 -3.89 12.14
CA ILE A 175 -3.44 -3.66 13.32
C ILE A 175 -4.60 -2.75 12.91
N ASP A 176 -5.80 -3.09 13.38
CA ASP A 176 -7.01 -2.27 13.31
C ASP A 176 -7.43 -1.99 14.76
N GLY A 177 -7.16 -0.76 15.22
CA GLY A 177 -7.50 -0.33 16.57
C GLY A 177 -9.02 -0.14 16.72
N LEU A 178 -9.60 -0.54 17.84
CA LEU A 178 -11.07 -0.52 17.95
C LEU A 178 -11.69 0.89 17.79
N GLY A 179 -12.58 1.00 16.81
CA GLY A 179 -13.23 2.26 16.43
C GLY A 179 -12.32 3.09 15.53
N HIS A 180 -12.47 4.41 15.53
CA HIS A 180 -11.68 5.30 14.69
C HIS A 180 -11.10 6.49 15.48
N GLY A 181 -10.19 7.23 14.85
CA GLY A 181 -9.57 8.44 15.39
C GLY A 181 -8.44 8.16 16.38
N GLU A 182 -8.06 9.19 17.15
CA GLU A 182 -6.82 9.21 17.95
C GLU A 182 -6.72 8.06 18.97
N GLU A 183 -7.84 7.65 19.58
CA GLU A 183 -7.83 6.56 20.57
C GLU A 183 -7.64 5.17 19.94
N ALA A 184 -8.14 4.97 18.72
CA ALA A 184 -7.90 3.75 17.94
C ALA A 184 -6.44 3.72 17.46
N GLU A 185 -5.96 4.84 16.90
CA GLU A 185 -4.57 5.01 16.47
C GLU A 185 -3.60 4.79 17.63
N ARG A 186 -3.88 5.35 18.81
CA ARG A 186 -3.07 5.17 20.02
C ARG A 186 -2.94 3.71 20.42
N ALA A 187 -4.02 2.93 20.31
CA ALA A 187 -4.00 1.49 20.57
C ALA A 187 -3.13 0.76 19.53
N ALA A 188 -3.32 1.07 18.25
CA ALA A 188 -2.60 0.43 17.16
C ALA A 188 -1.09 0.75 17.19
N LEU A 189 -0.72 2.01 17.43
CA LEU A 189 0.67 2.45 17.58
C LEU A 189 1.37 1.82 18.80
N ALA A 190 0.63 1.53 19.88
CA ALA A 190 1.20 0.83 21.04
C ALA A 190 1.62 -0.60 20.67
N GLY A 191 0.78 -1.31 19.91
CA GLY A 191 1.11 -2.63 19.36
C GLY A 191 2.28 -2.56 18.36
N GLU A 192 2.25 -1.61 17.42
CA GLU A 192 3.32 -1.42 16.42
C GLU A 192 4.69 -1.20 17.09
N LYS A 193 4.75 -0.33 18.12
CA LYS A 193 5.99 -0.08 18.87
C LYS A 193 6.54 -1.34 19.52
N ALA A 194 5.69 -2.17 20.12
CA ALA A 194 6.12 -3.42 20.73
C ALA A 194 6.65 -4.42 19.69
N PHE A 195 5.95 -4.55 18.55
CA PHE A 195 6.39 -5.39 17.45
C PHE A 195 7.73 -4.96 16.86
N ALA A 196 7.93 -3.65 16.67
CA ALA A 196 9.14 -3.09 16.04
C ALA A 196 10.43 -3.36 16.84
N LEU A 197 10.34 -3.67 18.14
CA LEU A 197 11.50 -4.03 18.97
C LEU A 197 12.10 -5.39 18.59
N ALA A 198 11.26 -6.34 18.17
CA ALA A 198 11.67 -7.70 17.82
C ALA A 198 10.75 -8.29 16.73
N PRO A 199 10.75 -7.73 15.51
CA PRO A 199 9.75 -8.08 14.49
C PRO A 199 9.84 -9.53 14.01
N PHE A 200 10.99 -10.18 14.21
CA PHE A 200 11.23 -11.59 13.89
C PHE A 200 11.16 -12.53 15.10
N ALA A 201 10.67 -12.07 16.26
CA ALA A 201 10.35 -12.96 17.39
C ALA A 201 9.26 -13.97 16.99
N ALA A 202 9.21 -15.12 17.65
CA ALA A 202 8.16 -16.12 17.36
C ALA A 202 6.76 -15.48 17.39
N PRO A 203 5.85 -15.77 16.44
CA PRO A 203 4.59 -15.02 16.29
C PRO A 203 3.73 -14.97 17.56
N VAL A 204 3.70 -16.06 18.34
CA VAL A 204 3.00 -16.11 19.63
C VAL A 204 3.58 -15.13 20.64
N ARG A 205 4.92 -15.04 20.72
CA ARG A 205 5.60 -14.11 21.62
C ARG A 205 5.36 -12.67 21.18
N ALA A 206 5.47 -12.38 19.88
CA ALA A 206 5.17 -11.05 19.35
C ALA A 206 3.71 -10.63 19.65
N MET A 207 2.76 -11.56 19.55
CA MET A 207 1.36 -11.33 19.92
C MET A 207 1.18 -11.09 21.43
N GLU A 208 1.90 -11.82 22.29
CA GLU A 208 1.89 -11.61 23.75
C GLU A 208 2.50 -10.24 24.12
N ASP A 209 3.62 -9.86 23.51
CA ASP A 209 4.28 -8.57 23.73
C ASP A 209 3.38 -7.40 23.29
N MET A 210 2.75 -7.49 22.11
CA MET A 210 1.75 -6.51 21.66
C MET A 210 0.52 -6.46 22.56
N HIS A 211 0.03 -7.62 23.01
CA HIS A 211 -1.10 -7.67 23.94
C HIS A 211 -0.82 -6.86 25.20
N LEU A 212 0.34 -7.08 25.83
CA LEU A 212 0.75 -6.34 27.03
C LEU A 212 0.87 -4.84 26.76
N ALA A 213 1.47 -4.45 25.64
CA ALA A 213 1.62 -3.05 25.26
C ALA A 213 0.28 -2.34 24.97
N MET A 214 -0.73 -3.09 24.54
CA MET A 214 -2.06 -2.56 24.21
C MET A 214 -3.03 -2.55 25.41
N ILE A 215 -2.66 -3.14 26.57
CA ILE A 215 -3.50 -3.08 27.79
C ILE A 215 -3.67 -1.61 28.24
N GLY A 216 -4.91 -1.23 28.58
CA GLY A 216 -5.25 0.15 28.95
C GLY A 216 -5.46 1.09 27.76
N THR A 217 -5.40 0.57 26.54
CA THR A 217 -5.86 1.24 25.31
C THR A 217 -7.23 0.68 24.89
N ARG A 218 -7.74 1.07 23.72
CA ARG A 218 -8.92 0.43 23.13
C ARG A 218 -8.66 -1.01 22.69
N GLY A 219 -7.40 -1.41 22.52
CA GLY A 219 -7.03 -2.67 21.89
C GLY A 219 -7.26 -2.64 20.38
N GLY A 220 -7.17 -3.80 19.73
CA GLY A 220 -7.40 -3.93 18.30
C GLY A 220 -7.40 -5.36 17.78
N ALA A 221 -7.82 -5.53 16.54
CA ALA A 221 -7.53 -6.71 15.76
C ALA A 221 -6.10 -6.63 15.21
N VAL A 222 -5.39 -7.75 15.20
CA VAL A 222 -3.97 -7.81 14.86
C VAL A 222 -3.69 -9.05 14.02
N ALA A 223 -2.93 -8.90 12.96
CA ALA A 223 -2.37 -10.03 12.22
C ALA A 223 -0.87 -9.85 11.96
N ILE A 224 -0.13 -10.96 12.11
CA ILE A 224 1.30 -11.05 11.82
C ILE A 224 1.50 -12.12 10.76
N ALA A 225 2.25 -11.80 9.70
CA ALA A 225 2.77 -12.75 8.73
C ALA A 225 4.30 -12.70 8.71
N GLN A 226 4.95 -13.81 9.04
CA GLN A 226 6.39 -13.97 8.97
C GLN A 226 6.74 -14.89 7.80
N VAL A 227 7.43 -14.34 6.81
CA VAL A 227 7.81 -15.02 5.57
C VAL A 227 9.30 -15.33 5.61
N ASP A 228 9.65 -16.54 5.19
CA ASP A 228 11.00 -16.93 4.81
C ASP A 228 10.98 -17.34 3.34
N THR A 229 11.45 -16.46 2.46
CA THR A 229 11.46 -16.70 1.00
C THR A 229 12.52 -17.73 0.59
N ALA A 230 13.58 -17.91 1.38
CA ALA A 230 14.59 -18.93 1.15
C ALA A 230 14.07 -20.32 1.55
N GLY A 231 13.34 -20.39 2.66
CA GLY A 231 12.66 -21.60 3.12
C GLY A 231 11.34 -21.90 2.39
N ASP A 232 10.82 -20.98 1.58
CA ASP A 232 9.52 -21.08 0.90
C ASP A 232 8.35 -21.32 1.88
N THR A 233 8.38 -20.59 3.01
CA THR A 233 7.38 -20.71 4.08
C THR A 233 6.85 -19.38 4.58
N LEU A 234 5.63 -19.41 5.11
CA LEU A 234 4.96 -18.30 5.79
C LEU A 234 4.33 -18.82 7.08
N LYS A 235 4.58 -18.16 8.21
CA LYS A 235 3.87 -18.34 9.47
C LYS A 235 2.88 -17.21 9.68
N PHE A 236 1.63 -17.53 9.98
CA PHE A 236 0.58 -16.53 10.20
C PHE A 236 -0.07 -16.71 11.57
N ILE A 237 -0.31 -15.61 12.27
CA ILE A 237 -1.21 -15.57 13.43
C ILE A 237 -2.06 -14.31 13.35
N GLY A 238 -3.37 -14.46 13.53
CA GLY A 238 -4.31 -13.36 13.52
C GLY A 238 -5.32 -13.46 14.65
N ILE A 239 -5.63 -12.34 15.28
CA ILE A 239 -6.67 -12.15 16.29
C ILE A 239 -7.61 -11.04 15.79
N GLY A 240 -8.91 -11.31 15.74
CA GLY A 240 -9.92 -10.39 15.25
C GLY A 240 -10.23 -10.57 13.76
N ASN A 241 -10.47 -9.45 13.08
CA ASN A 241 -11.09 -9.34 11.74
C ASN A 241 -10.11 -8.89 10.64
N ILE A 242 -8.79 -8.80 10.90
CA ILE A 242 -7.82 -8.58 9.83
C ILE A 242 -7.87 -9.75 8.85
N GLY A 243 -8.22 -9.44 7.60
CA GLY A 243 -8.25 -10.37 6.50
C GLY A 243 -6.84 -10.59 5.95
N ALA A 244 -6.53 -11.83 5.60
CA ALA A 244 -5.27 -12.17 4.96
C ALA A 244 -5.43 -13.34 3.99
N SER A 245 -4.70 -13.30 2.88
CA SER A 245 -4.72 -14.35 1.86
C SER A 245 -3.38 -14.43 1.13
N ILE A 246 -3.03 -15.64 0.70
CA ILE A 246 -1.96 -15.87 -0.25
C ILE A 246 -2.61 -16.20 -1.60
N VAL A 247 -2.27 -15.42 -2.63
CA VAL A 247 -2.91 -15.47 -3.94
C VAL A 247 -1.91 -15.85 -5.00
N ALA A 248 -2.15 -16.97 -5.67
CA ALA A 248 -1.51 -17.35 -6.91
C ALA A 248 -2.41 -16.95 -8.10
N PRO A 249 -1.92 -17.00 -9.36
CA PRO A 249 -2.70 -16.60 -10.52
C PRO A 249 -4.07 -17.30 -10.67
N ASP A 250 -4.18 -18.56 -10.23
CA ASP A 250 -5.34 -19.44 -10.40
C ASP A 250 -6.06 -19.81 -9.10
N LYS A 251 -5.46 -19.54 -7.94
CA LYS A 251 -6.00 -19.93 -6.63
C LYS A 251 -5.73 -18.89 -5.56
N SER A 252 -6.66 -18.77 -4.62
CA SER A 252 -6.50 -17.97 -3.40
C SER A 252 -6.66 -18.84 -2.17
N ARG A 253 -5.79 -18.65 -1.18
CA ARG A 253 -5.81 -19.34 0.12
C ARG A 253 -5.91 -18.30 1.22
N GLY A 254 -7.06 -18.24 1.90
CA GLY A 254 -7.25 -17.41 3.08
C GLY A 254 -6.40 -17.88 4.27
N LEU A 255 -5.93 -16.94 5.08
CA LEU A 255 -5.18 -17.21 6.30
C LEU A 255 -6.10 -16.97 7.51
N ALA A 256 -6.24 -17.98 8.36
CA ALA A 256 -7.24 -17.97 9.41
C ALA A 256 -6.83 -17.12 10.62
N SER A 257 -7.72 -16.23 11.04
CA SER A 257 -7.65 -15.44 12.27
C SER A 257 -8.62 -16.01 13.32
N HIS A 258 -8.30 -15.87 14.59
CA HIS A 258 -9.15 -16.30 15.70
C HIS A 258 -9.93 -15.12 16.28
N PRO A 259 -11.16 -15.32 16.80
CA PRO A 259 -11.90 -14.25 17.46
C PRO A 259 -11.18 -13.71 18.70
N GLY A 260 -11.21 -12.40 18.90
CA GLY A 260 -10.70 -11.74 20.10
C GLY A 260 -10.21 -10.32 19.82
N ILE A 261 -9.72 -9.68 20.89
CA ILE A 261 -9.17 -8.33 20.88
C ILE A 261 -7.82 -8.35 21.59
N VAL A 262 -6.76 -7.92 20.89
CA VAL A 262 -5.43 -7.72 21.48
C VAL A 262 -5.46 -6.44 22.33
N GLY A 263 -4.80 -6.44 23.50
CA GLY A 263 -5.05 -5.47 24.58
C GLY A 263 -6.35 -5.67 25.37
N GLY A 264 -7.26 -6.53 24.89
CA GLY A 264 -8.53 -6.88 25.53
C GLY A 264 -8.57 -8.37 25.91
N GLN A 265 -9.56 -9.11 25.40
CA GLN A 265 -9.69 -10.55 25.64
C GLN A 265 -9.55 -11.34 24.32
N TYR A 266 -8.67 -12.34 24.31
CA TYR A 266 -8.60 -13.33 23.24
C TYR A 266 -8.13 -14.68 23.82
N ARG A 267 -8.44 -15.77 23.12
CA ARG A 267 -7.93 -17.10 23.47
C ARG A 267 -6.56 -17.29 22.84
N LYS A 268 -5.64 -17.96 23.54
CA LYS A 268 -4.32 -18.27 23.01
C LYS A 268 -4.45 -18.95 21.63
N ALA A 269 -3.99 -18.25 20.59
CA ALA A 269 -4.02 -18.72 19.22
C ALA A 269 -2.70 -19.39 18.86
N GLN A 270 -2.77 -20.45 18.06
CA GLN A 270 -1.58 -21.06 17.46
C GLN A 270 -1.34 -20.45 16.08
N PRO A 271 -0.07 -20.24 15.70
CA PRO A 271 0.27 -19.85 14.34
C PRO A 271 0.01 -21.00 13.38
N PHE A 272 -0.38 -20.66 12.16
CA PHE A 272 -0.50 -21.60 11.04
C PHE A 272 0.73 -21.49 10.14
N ASP A 273 1.26 -22.64 9.74
CA ASP A 273 2.38 -22.74 8.79
C ASP A 273 1.83 -22.98 7.37
N TYR A 274 2.36 -22.24 6.41
CA TYR A 274 2.04 -22.35 4.99
C TYR A 274 3.33 -22.55 4.20
N ALA A 275 3.40 -23.61 3.41
CA ALA A 275 4.50 -23.85 2.48
C ALA A 275 4.14 -23.42 1.06
N GLN A 276 5.15 -23.38 0.18
CA GLN A 276 5.00 -23.12 -1.26
C GLN A 276 4.34 -21.77 -1.52
N ILE A 277 4.99 -20.71 -1.05
CA ILE A 277 4.52 -19.33 -1.10
C ILE A 277 5.25 -18.50 -2.17
N ASN A 278 6.41 -18.95 -2.63
CA ASN A 278 7.20 -18.27 -3.64
C ASN A 278 6.41 -18.13 -4.97
N GLY A 279 6.51 -16.95 -5.58
CA GLY A 279 5.77 -16.57 -6.79
C GLY A 279 4.30 -16.17 -6.55
N GLN A 280 3.87 -16.08 -5.29
CA GLN A 280 2.50 -15.69 -4.92
C GLN A 280 2.47 -14.27 -4.32
N LEU A 281 1.27 -13.74 -4.14
CA LEU A 281 1.04 -12.47 -3.45
C LEU A 281 0.56 -12.73 -2.02
N LEU A 282 1.14 -12.07 -1.03
CA LEU A 282 0.51 -11.90 0.28
C LEU A 282 -0.36 -10.66 0.25
N ILE A 283 -1.64 -10.79 0.56
CA ILE A 283 -2.58 -9.67 0.68
C ILE A 283 -3.16 -9.69 2.09
N MET A 284 -2.96 -8.60 2.84
CA MET A 284 -3.53 -8.36 4.16
C MET A 284 -4.36 -7.08 4.13
N TYR A 285 -5.49 -7.04 4.84
CA TYR A 285 -6.38 -5.90 4.84
C TYR A 285 -7.19 -5.78 6.14
N SER A 286 -7.45 -4.56 6.58
CA SER A 286 -8.39 -4.28 7.68
C SER A 286 -9.83 -4.42 7.23
N ASP A 287 -10.77 -4.39 8.16
CA ASP A 287 -12.17 -4.66 7.84
C ASP A 287 -12.91 -3.48 7.16
N GLY A 288 -12.25 -2.32 7.03
CA GLY A 288 -12.66 -1.24 6.15
C GLY A 288 -12.75 -1.66 4.68
N LEU A 289 -12.08 -2.76 4.31
CA LEU A 289 -12.24 -3.42 3.02
C LEU A 289 -13.30 -4.53 3.08
N GLN A 290 -14.11 -4.66 2.03
CA GLN A 290 -14.95 -5.83 1.84
C GLN A 290 -14.07 -7.08 1.66
N SER A 291 -14.46 -8.21 2.26
CA SER A 291 -13.70 -9.46 2.17
C SER A 291 -14.03 -10.30 0.94
N ARG A 292 -15.11 -9.95 0.21
CA ARG A 292 -15.58 -10.69 -0.96
C ARG A 292 -15.08 -10.03 -2.24
N TRP A 293 -13.88 -10.39 -2.64
CA TRP A 293 -13.28 -10.04 -3.93
C TRP A 293 -12.56 -11.25 -4.52
N ASN A 294 -12.34 -11.24 -5.82
CA ASN A 294 -11.56 -12.26 -6.52
C ASN A 294 -10.68 -11.60 -7.57
N LEU A 295 -9.35 -11.77 -7.47
CA LEU A 295 -8.42 -11.21 -8.46
C LEU A 295 -8.62 -11.76 -9.87
N GLN A 296 -9.27 -12.93 -10.01
CA GLN A 296 -9.60 -13.48 -11.34
C GLN A 296 -10.65 -12.63 -12.07
N ASP A 297 -11.45 -11.83 -11.35
CA ASP A 297 -12.38 -10.85 -11.95
C ASP A 297 -11.64 -9.64 -12.53
N TYR A 298 -10.31 -9.62 -12.45
CA TYR A 298 -9.41 -8.56 -12.91
C TYR A 298 -8.30 -9.16 -13.79
N PRO A 299 -8.56 -9.39 -15.10
CA PRO A 299 -7.60 -10.04 -15.98
C PRO A 299 -6.22 -9.38 -15.98
N GLY A 300 -5.19 -10.15 -15.61
CA GLY A 300 -3.80 -9.68 -15.59
C GLY A 300 -3.41 -8.83 -14.38
N LEU A 301 -4.33 -8.45 -13.48
CA LEU A 301 -4.03 -7.65 -12.29
C LEU A 301 -3.02 -8.34 -11.36
N ALA A 302 -3.08 -9.66 -11.22
CA ALA A 302 -2.16 -10.44 -10.39
C ALA A 302 -0.68 -10.32 -10.82
N HIS A 303 -0.40 -9.90 -12.06
CA HIS A 303 0.96 -9.70 -12.57
C HIS A 303 1.45 -8.25 -12.44
N ARG A 304 0.57 -7.34 -11.99
CA ARG A 304 0.90 -5.93 -11.81
C ARG A 304 1.70 -5.72 -10.55
N HIS A 305 2.28 -4.53 -10.44
CA HIS A 305 2.98 -4.09 -9.26
C HIS A 305 2.04 -4.15 -8.04
N PRO A 306 2.48 -4.68 -6.88
CA PRO A 306 1.66 -4.77 -5.68
C PRO A 306 0.93 -3.48 -5.27
N ALA A 307 1.54 -2.31 -5.50
CA ALA A 307 0.91 -1.02 -5.23
C ALA A 307 -0.32 -0.74 -6.12
N VAL A 308 -0.30 -1.18 -7.39
CA VAL A 308 -1.47 -1.12 -8.28
C VAL A 308 -2.57 -2.05 -7.76
N ILE A 309 -2.21 -3.26 -7.32
CA ILE A 309 -3.16 -4.23 -6.77
C ILE A 309 -3.83 -3.67 -5.50
N ALA A 310 -3.04 -3.14 -4.57
CA ALA A 310 -3.55 -2.54 -3.33
C ALA A 310 -4.52 -1.39 -3.62
N ALA A 311 -4.17 -0.51 -4.56
CA ALA A 311 -5.01 0.63 -4.95
C ALA A 311 -6.29 0.20 -5.67
N ILE A 312 -6.26 -0.81 -6.55
CA ILE A 312 -7.47 -1.36 -7.19
C ILE A 312 -8.40 -2.00 -6.16
N LEU A 313 -7.85 -2.81 -5.24
CA LEU A 313 -8.65 -3.41 -4.18
C LEU A 313 -9.29 -2.34 -3.31
N HIS A 314 -8.52 -1.34 -2.88
CA HIS A 314 -9.06 -0.19 -2.13
C HIS A 314 -10.16 0.54 -2.91
N ARG A 315 -9.91 0.92 -4.16
CA ARG A 315 -10.88 1.62 -5.00
C ARG A 315 -12.19 0.83 -5.12
N ASP A 316 -12.14 -0.47 -5.38
CA ASP A 316 -13.35 -1.21 -5.72
C ASP A 316 -14.09 -1.79 -4.51
N PHE A 317 -13.39 -2.02 -3.40
CA PHE A 317 -13.93 -2.75 -2.26
C PHE A 317 -13.86 -1.98 -0.93
N CYS A 318 -13.43 -0.72 -0.90
CA CYS A 318 -13.54 0.11 0.30
C CYS A 318 -15.01 0.31 0.71
N ARG A 319 -15.30 0.16 2.00
CA ARG A 319 -16.67 0.32 2.54
C ARG A 319 -17.07 1.78 2.76
N GLY A 320 -16.10 2.69 2.87
CA GLY A 320 -16.33 4.13 3.07
C GLY A 320 -16.94 4.52 4.42
N ARG A 321 -16.89 3.63 5.42
CA ARG A 321 -17.48 3.84 6.76
C ARG A 321 -16.53 3.52 7.90
N ASP A 322 -15.29 3.18 7.57
CA ASP A 322 -14.22 2.89 8.53
C ASP A 322 -12.86 3.31 7.95
N ASP A 323 -11.84 3.30 8.80
CA ASP A 323 -10.44 3.30 8.37
C ASP A 323 -10.18 2.07 7.47
N VAL A 324 -9.29 2.20 6.49
CA VAL A 324 -9.00 1.09 5.57
C VAL A 324 -7.53 1.00 5.23
N THR A 325 -7.00 -0.21 5.39
CA THR A 325 -5.64 -0.57 5.02
C THR A 325 -5.66 -1.80 4.12
N VAL A 326 -4.95 -1.73 3.01
CA VAL A 326 -4.67 -2.85 2.10
C VAL A 326 -3.17 -2.92 1.90
N LEU A 327 -2.57 -4.06 2.21
CA LEU A 327 -1.15 -4.32 2.08
C LEU A 327 -0.95 -5.54 1.17
N VAL A 328 -0.14 -5.38 0.14
CA VAL A 328 0.19 -6.41 -0.85
C VAL A 328 1.71 -6.55 -0.96
N ILE A 329 2.21 -7.78 -0.92
CA ILE A 329 3.64 -8.08 -1.11
C ILE A 329 3.77 -9.18 -2.17
N ALA A 330 4.67 -8.99 -3.13
CA ALA A 330 5.10 -10.07 -4.01
C ALA A 330 6.11 -10.96 -3.29
N LEU A 331 5.75 -12.23 -3.07
CA LEU A 331 6.59 -13.22 -2.40
C LEU A 331 7.55 -13.84 -3.42
N GLU A 332 8.53 -13.05 -3.85
CA GLU A 332 9.53 -13.50 -4.81
C GLU A 332 10.65 -14.26 -4.11
N THR A 333 11.22 -15.25 -4.79
CA THR A 333 12.44 -15.91 -4.30
C THR A 333 13.54 -14.85 -4.25
N ALA A 334 14.16 -14.66 -3.08
CA ALA A 334 15.32 -13.80 -2.98
C ALA A 334 16.40 -14.34 -3.93
N HIS A 335 16.69 -13.62 -5.01
CA HIS A 335 17.88 -13.89 -5.80
C HIS A 335 19.09 -13.50 -4.94
N VAL A 336 19.72 -14.52 -4.35
CA VAL A 336 21.01 -14.44 -3.64
C VAL A 336 22.06 -13.82 -4.55
#